data_AF-A0AA35QSK4-F1
#
_entry.id   AF-A0AA35QSK4-F1
#
_cell.length_a   1.000
_cell.length_b   1.000
_cell.length_c   1.000
_cell.angle_alpha   90.00
_cell.angle_beta   90.00
_cell.angle_gamma   90.00
#
_symmetry.space_group_name_H-M   'P 1'
#
loop_
_entity.id
_entity.type
_entity.pdbx_description
1 polymer ?
#
loop_
_entity_poly.entity_id
_entity_poly.type
_entity_poly.pdbx_seq_one_letter_code
_entity_poly.pdbx_strand_id
1 'polypeptide(L)'
;MSAVSKLVGGKVISYNPDKKEFCKTQTSCFAGSGRVLGLYFSAHWCPPCRAFTPQLAQWYSKVKKSSNGEKFDIVFLSSDRDEAQFNEYFQLMPWYAVPYEDRELKNEASKRFKVTGIPTLVFINAENGALITTDGRSVVMDDPDGKDFPWTPKPVLELLSGVLKAPEKDTTWEEVHKDIEYVGIYFSAHWCGPCRAFTPQLLGTYQKVKDAGKKFEIIFCSSDREEDAYKEYYATMPWLALPFGDNRKKSLSRVFDVTGKQFYTQTVY
;
A
#
# COMPACT_ATOMS: atom_id res chain seq x y z
N MET A 1 -9.09 0.73 26.84
CA MET A 1 -9.21 0.04 25.53
C MET A 1 -8.00 0.37 24.68
N SER A 2 -7.28 -0.64 24.20
CA SER A 2 -6.15 -0.47 23.27
C SER A 2 -6.63 -0.03 21.89
N ALA A 3 -5.73 0.50 21.06
CA ALA A 3 -6.05 0.90 19.69
C ALA A 3 -6.61 -0.27 18.86
N VAL A 4 -6.05 -1.47 19.02
CA VAL A 4 -6.55 -2.70 18.40
C VAL A 4 -7.96 -3.05 18.87
N SER A 5 -8.23 -3.00 20.19
CA SER A 5 -9.55 -3.40 20.71
C SER A 5 -10.69 -2.50 20.23
N LYS A 6 -10.39 -1.24 19.85
CA LYS A 6 -11.35 -0.32 19.23
C LYS A 6 -11.68 -0.67 17.77
N LEU A 7 -10.84 -1.47 17.10
CA LEU A 7 -10.98 -1.81 15.68
C LEU A 7 -11.54 -3.21 15.47
N VAL A 8 -11.18 -4.15 16.33
CA VAL A 8 -11.52 -5.58 16.20
C VAL A 8 -12.14 -6.18 17.45
N GLY A 9 -12.61 -5.33 18.38
CA GLY A 9 -13.31 -5.75 19.59
C GLY A 9 -12.35 -6.22 20.68
N GLY A 10 -12.89 -6.64 21.84
CA GLY A 10 -12.06 -7.16 22.93
C GLY A 10 -11.60 -8.62 22.73
N LYS A 11 -12.30 -9.36 21.87
CA LYS A 11 -12.04 -10.77 21.58
C LYS A 11 -12.13 -11.02 20.08
N VAL A 12 -11.23 -11.86 19.59
CA VAL A 12 -11.24 -12.41 18.24
C VAL A 12 -11.33 -13.93 18.32
N ILE A 13 -11.58 -14.60 17.20
CA ILE A 13 -11.58 -16.05 17.10
C ILE A 13 -10.46 -16.55 16.19
N SER A 14 -9.97 -17.77 16.43
CA SER A 14 -9.10 -18.54 15.53
C SER A 14 -9.71 -19.92 15.31
N TYR A 15 -9.38 -20.58 14.19
CA TYR A 15 -9.80 -21.96 13.94
C TYR A 15 -8.69 -22.94 14.32
N ASN A 16 -9.02 -23.93 15.16
CA ASN A 16 -8.14 -25.06 15.46
C ASN A 16 -8.49 -26.24 14.54
N PRO A 17 -7.65 -26.60 13.55
CA PRO A 17 -7.96 -27.66 12.60
C PRO A 17 -7.94 -29.07 13.24
N ASP A 18 -7.14 -29.29 14.28
CA ASP A 18 -7.04 -30.60 14.95
C ASP A 18 -8.31 -30.92 15.73
N LYS A 19 -8.89 -29.90 16.37
CA LYS A 19 -10.12 -30.00 17.16
C LYS A 19 -11.39 -29.68 16.38
N LYS A 20 -11.25 -29.13 15.17
CA LYS A 20 -12.35 -28.63 14.33
C LYS A 20 -13.27 -27.64 15.06
N GLU A 21 -12.67 -26.73 15.83
CA GLU A 21 -13.40 -25.76 16.66
C GLU A 21 -12.84 -24.35 16.53
N PHE A 22 -13.69 -23.35 16.84
CA PHE A 22 -13.24 -21.96 16.97
C PHE A 22 -12.87 -21.65 18.41
N CYS A 23 -11.69 -21.06 18.61
CA CYS A 23 -11.18 -20.65 19.91
C CYS A 23 -11.24 -19.14 20.06
N LYS A 24 -11.80 -18.63 21.18
CA LYS A 24 -11.80 -17.20 21.49
C LYS A 24 -10.45 -16.78 22.10
N THR A 25 -9.90 -15.69 21.59
CA THR A 25 -8.62 -15.11 22.03
C THR A 25 -8.82 -13.63 22.37
N GLN A 26 -8.23 -13.17 23.48
CA GLN A 26 -8.27 -11.75 23.86
C GLN A 26 -7.38 -10.94 22.93
N THR A 27 -7.86 -9.79 22.44
CA THR A 27 -7.08 -8.93 21.51
C THR A 27 -5.84 -8.31 22.14
N SER A 28 -5.68 -8.41 23.46
CA SER A 28 -4.45 -8.05 24.14
C SER A 28 -3.25 -8.88 23.69
N CYS A 29 -3.44 -10.04 23.06
CA CYS A 29 -2.34 -10.79 22.43
C CYS A 29 -1.66 -10.02 21.29
N PHE A 30 -2.34 -9.02 20.71
CA PHE A 30 -1.78 -8.13 19.70
C PHE A 30 -1.12 -6.88 20.30
N ALA A 31 -1.12 -6.73 21.62
CA ALA A 31 -0.50 -5.59 22.30
C ALA A 31 1.02 -5.77 22.42
N GLY A 32 1.76 -4.65 22.34
CA GLY A 32 3.21 -4.64 22.42
C GLY A 32 3.82 -3.68 21.39
N SER A 33 4.97 -3.10 21.74
CA SER A 33 5.61 -2.12 20.87
C SER A 33 6.17 -2.77 19.60
N GLY A 34 6.05 -2.04 18.49
CA GLY A 34 6.51 -2.50 17.17
C GLY A 34 5.69 -3.64 16.58
N ARG A 35 4.51 -3.95 17.13
CA ARG A 35 3.58 -4.91 16.53
C ARG A 35 2.79 -4.30 15.37
N VAL A 36 2.49 -5.12 14.38
CA VAL A 36 1.67 -4.77 13.22
C VAL A 36 0.46 -5.69 13.15
N LEU A 37 -0.70 -5.11 12.84
CA LEU A 37 -1.93 -5.85 12.61
C LEU A 37 -2.39 -5.65 11.17
N GLY A 38 -2.62 -6.76 10.47
CA GLY A 38 -3.32 -6.76 9.19
C GLY A 38 -4.83 -6.88 9.40
N LEU A 39 -5.60 -5.94 8.87
CA LEU A 39 -7.06 -5.99 8.84
C LEU A 39 -7.49 -6.43 7.44
N TYR A 40 -7.91 -7.69 7.33
CA TYR A 40 -8.24 -8.31 6.05
C TYR A 40 -9.74 -8.30 5.79
N PHE A 41 -10.22 -7.40 4.95
CA PHE A 41 -11.61 -7.33 4.50
C PHE A 41 -11.79 -8.22 3.27
N SER A 42 -12.59 -9.26 3.41
CA SER A 42 -12.74 -10.31 2.39
C SER A 42 -14.10 -11.01 2.51
N ALA A 43 -14.44 -11.87 1.55
CA ALA A 43 -15.61 -12.73 1.62
C ALA A 43 -15.44 -13.96 0.73
N HIS A 44 -16.11 -15.05 1.07
CA HIS A 44 -16.13 -16.29 0.32
C HIS A 44 -16.75 -16.10 -1.07
N TRP A 45 -17.88 -15.41 -1.16
CA TRP A 45 -18.61 -15.21 -2.40
C TRP A 45 -17.84 -14.39 -3.45
N CYS A 46 -16.78 -13.69 -3.05
CA CYS A 46 -15.96 -12.81 -3.88
C CYS A 46 -14.84 -13.59 -4.61
N PRO A 47 -14.87 -13.73 -5.95
CA PRO A 47 -13.83 -14.46 -6.69
C PRO A 47 -12.39 -13.94 -6.51
N PRO A 48 -12.10 -12.62 -6.61
CA PRO A 48 -10.73 -12.13 -6.40
C PRO A 48 -10.25 -12.34 -4.95
N CYS A 49 -11.17 -12.40 -4.00
CA CYS A 49 -10.87 -12.72 -2.60
C CYS A 49 -10.38 -14.17 -2.47
N ARG A 50 -11.11 -15.13 -3.05
CA ARG A 50 -10.70 -16.55 -3.06
C ARG A 50 -9.36 -16.77 -3.77
N ALA A 51 -9.05 -15.96 -4.78
CA ALA A 51 -7.75 -16.01 -5.46
C ALA A 51 -6.60 -15.46 -4.59
N PHE A 52 -6.84 -14.41 -3.79
CA PHE A 52 -5.81 -13.76 -2.99
C PHE A 52 -5.52 -14.45 -1.64
N THR A 53 -6.54 -14.96 -0.97
CA THR A 53 -6.41 -15.62 0.36
C THR A 53 -5.32 -16.69 0.45
N PRO A 54 -5.18 -17.66 -0.50
CA PRO A 54 -4.10 -18.64 -0.41
C PRO A 54 -2.71 -18.01 -0.54
N GLN A 55 -2.55 -16.97 -1.35
CA GLN A 55 -1.28 -16.24 -1.48
C GLN A 55 -0.95 -15.51 -0.18
N LEU A 56 -1.95 -14.87 0.44
CA LEU A 56 -1.80 -14.22 1.74
C LEU A 56 -1.46 -15.22 2.85
N ALA A 57 -2.08 -16.41 2.87
CA ALA A 57 -1.80 -17.46 3.84
C ALA A 57 -0.36 -18.01 3.71
N GLN A 58 0.12 -18.19 2.48
CA GLN A 58 1.51 -18.59 2.22
C GLN A 58 2.49 -17.53 2.71
N TRP A 59 2.26 -16.26 2.35
CA TRP A 59 3.10 -15.14 2.78
C TRP A 59 3.09 -14.99 4.32
N TYR A 60 1.92 -15.03 4.94
CA TYR A 60 1.76 -15.00 6.40
C TYR A 60 2.59 -16.09 7.07
N SER A 61 2.50 -17.32 6.57
CA SER A 61 3.27 -18.46 7.12
C SER A 61 4.78 -18.26 7.01
N LYS A 62 5.28 -17.59 5.95
CA LYS A 62 6.70 -17.22 5.85
C LYS A 62 7.08 -16.19 6.90
N VAL A 63 6.29 -15.14 7.06
CA VAL A 63 6.56 -14.08 8.06
C VAL A 63 6.47 -14.63 9.48
N LYS A 64 5.52 -15.51 9.79
CA LYS A 64 5.44 -16.17 11.11
C LYS A 64 6.69 -16.99 11.46
N LYS A 65 7.46 -17.46 10.46
CA LYS A 65 8.72 -18.19 10.64
C LYS A 65 9.96 -17.29 10.67
N SER A 66 9.83 -16.00 10.37
CA SER A 66 10.95 -15.05 10.40
C SER A 66 11.07 -14.37 11.77
N SER A 67 12.08 -13.52 11.95
CA SER A 67 12.26 -12.69 13.15
C SER A 67 11.09 -11.72 13.41
N ASN A 68 10.23 -11.48 12.40
CA ASN A 68 9.03 -10.65 12.53
C ASN A 68 7.79 -11.43 12.99
N GLY A 69 7.85 -12.76 13.08
CA GLY A 69 6.67 -13.60 13.28
C GLY A 69 5.90 -13.34 14.57
N GLU A 70 6.61 -13.02 15.66
CA GLU A 70 5.96 -12.67 16.93
C GLU A 70 5.31 -11.28 16.91
N LYS A 71 5.74 -10.39 16.01
CA LYS A 71 5.27 -8.99 15.94
C LYS A 71 4.13 -8.77 14.96
N PHE A 72 3.64 -9.83 14.33
CA PHE A 72 2.70 -9.72 13.23
C PHE A 72 1.56 -10.74 13.34
N ASP A 73 0.33 -10.26 13.16
CA ASP A 73 -0.86 -11.08 12.99
C ASP A 73 -1.87 -10.42 12.02
N ILE A 74 -2.83 -11.22 11.55
CA ILE A 74 -3.94 -10.76 10.70
C ILE A 74 -5.27 -11.04 11.42
N VAL A 75 -6.21 -10.12 11.29
CA VAL A 75 -7.61 -10.29 11.68
C VAL A 75 -8.49 -10.15 10.44
N PHE A 76 -9.24 -11.20 10.15
CA PHE A 76 -10.24 -11.25 9.10
C PHE A 76 -11.51 -10.52 9.52
N LEU A 77 -11.98 -9.62 8.66
CA LEU A 77 -13.21 -8.85 8.78
C LEU A 77 -14.14 -9.26 7.64
N SER A 78 -15.02 -10.21 7.95
CA SER A 78 -15.86 -10.87 6.94
C SER A 78 -16.94 -9.96 6.37
N SER A 79 -17.06 -9.99 5.04
CA SER A 79 -18.21 -9.46 4.30
C SER A 79 -19.12 -10.57 3.78
N ASP A 80 -19.02 -11.78 4.34
CA ASP A 80 -19.92 -12.90 4.07
C ASP A 80 -21.35 -12.58 4.50
N ARG A 81 -22.31 -13.18 3.77
CA ARG A 81 -23.74 -12.88 3.89
C ARG A 81 -24.43 -13.68 4.99
N ASP A 82 -23.83 -14.79 5.41
CA ASP A 82 -24.27 -15.61 6.51
C ASP A 82 -23.07 -16.24 7.25
N GLU A 83 -23.34 -16.80 8.42
CA GLU A 83 -22.34 -17.41 9.30
C GLU A 83 -21.75 -18.70 8.71
N ALA A 84 -22.51 -19.43 7.89
CA ALA A 84 -22.04 -20.67 7.27
C ALA A 84 -20.94 -20.39 6.25
N GLN A 85 -21.15 -19.42 5.35
CA GLN A 85 -20.15 -18.94 4.40
C GLN A 85 -18.90 -18.39 5.11
N PHE A 86 -19.10 -17.65 6.21
CA PHE A 86 -18.01 -17.15 7.03
C PHE A 86 -17.18 -18.30 7.60
N ASN A 87 -17.83 -19.28 8.23
CA ASN A 87 -17.15 -20.39 8.89
C ASN A 87 -16.37 -21.23 7.89
N GLU A 88 -16.97 -21.61 6.76
CA GLU A 88 -16.31 -22.40 5.71
C GLU A 88 -15.05 -21.70 5.19
N TYR A 89 -15.15 -20.40 4.93
CA TYR A 89 -14.03 -19.63 4.39
C TYR A 89 -12.94 -19.33 5.40
N PHE A 90 -13.33 -19.02 6.64
CA PHE A 90 -12.38 -18.70 7.71
C PHE A 90 -11.54 -19.91 8.13
N GLN A 91 -12.07 -21.13 8.00
CA GLN A 91 -11.31 -22.37 8.25
C GLN A 91 -10.06 -22.51 7.38
N LEU A 92 -9.99 -21.83 6.24
CA LEU A 92 -8.84 -21.83 5.33
C LEU A 92 -7.74 -20.84 5.76
N MET A 93 -7.95 -20.06 6.82
CA MET A 93 -7.09 -18.95 7.20
C MET A 93 -6.28 -19.27 8.47
N PRO A 94 -4.94 -19.14 8.44
CA PRO A 94 -4.07 -19.47 9.58
C PRO A 94 -3.98 -18.33 10.64
N TRP A 95 -4.98 -17.45 10.69
CA TRP A 95 -4.98 -16.23 11.49
C TRP A 95 -6.33 -16.04 12.20
N TYR A 96 -6.60 -14.83 12.71
CA TYR A 96 -7.77 -14.55 13.54
C TYR A 96 -8.92 -13.93 12.75
N ALA A 97 -10.11 -13.86 13.31
CA ALA A 97 -11.25 -13.13 12.76
C ALA A 97 -12.03 -12.39 13.85
N VAL A 98 -12.67 -11.29 13.45
CA VAL A 98 -13.79 -10.73 14.23
C VAL A 98 -14.94 -11.75 14.18
N PRO A 99 -15.57 -12.09 15.33
CA PRO A 99 -16.74 -12.97 15.34
C PRO A 99 -17.82 -12.52 14.36
N TYR A 100 -18.50 -13.47 13.72
CA TYR A 100 -19.49 -13.14 12.69
C TYR A 100 -20.62 -12.26 13.22
N GLU A 101 -21.05 -12.45 14.48
CA GLU A 101 -22.09 -11.64 15.12
C GLU A 101 -21.74 -10.15 15.25
N ASP A 102 -20.45 -9.79 15.30
CA ASP A 102 -19.95 -8.43 15.53
C ASP A 102 -19.95 -7.59 14.22
N ARG A 103 -21.09 -7.59 13.52
CA ARG A 103 -21.25 -6.95 12.20
C ARG A 103 -21.01 -5.45 12.23
N GLU A 104 -21.48 -4.77 13.28
CA GLU A 104 -21.32 -3.32 13.41
C GLU A 104 -19.86 -2.92 13.58
N LEU A 105 -19.11 -3.64 14.40
CA LEU A 105 -17.67 -3.44 14.58
C LEU A 105 -16.92 -3.57 13.25
N LYS A 106 -17.24 -4.62 12.47
CA LYS A 106 -16.70 -4.77 11.10
C LYS A 106 -17.08 -3.59 10.21
N ASN A 107 -18.33 -3.13 10.25
CA ASN A 107 -18.83 -2.02 9.42
C ASN A 107 -18.15 -0.69 9.79
N GLU A 108 -17.93 -0.43 11.08
CA GLU A 108 -17.19 0.73 11.57
C GLU A 108 -15.73 0.72 11.10
N ALA A 109 -15.05 -0.44 11.18
CA ALA A 109 -13.71 -0.60 10.66
C ALA A 109 -13.66 -0.35 9.13
N SER A 110 -14.61 -0.90 8.37
CA SER A 110 -14.71 -0.64 6.92
C SER A 110 -14.89 0.84 6.61
N LYS A 111 -15.76 1.55 7.34
CA LYS A 111 -15.95 3.00 7.17
C LYS A 111 -14.68 3.77 7.51
N ARG A 112 -14.03 3.46 8.63
CA ARG A 112 -12.81 4.13 9.10
C ARG A 112 -11.68 4.08 8.06
N PHE A 113 -11.49 2.93 7.42
CA PHE A 113 -10.45 2.75 6.40
C PHE A 113 -10.95 2.97 4.97
N LYS A 114 -12.16 3.51 4.80
CA LYS A 114 -12.78 3.80 3.49
C LYS A 114 -12.74 2.60 2.55
N VAL A 115 -13.05 1.41 3.07
CA VAL A 115 -13.08 0.17 2.29
C VAL A 115 -14.28 0.21 1.34
N THR A 116 -14.02 0.45 0.05
CA THR A 116 -15.07 0.48 -1.00
C THR A 116 -15.16 -0.81 -1.81
N GLY A 117 -14.26 -1.77 -1.58
CA GLY A 117 -14.21 -3.04 -2.31
C GLY A 117 -13.37 -4.08 -1.58
N ILE A 118 -13.54 -5.34 -1.98
CA ILE A 118 -12.80 -6.49 -1.45
C ILE A 118 -12.15 -7.28 -2.59
N PRO A 119 -10.99 -7.93 -2.37
CA PRO A 119 -10.24 -7.98 -1.10
C PRO A 119 -9.51 -6.65 -0.80
N THR A 120 -9.56 -6.21 0.45
CA THR A 120 -8.77 -5.08 0.97
C THR A 120 -7.99 -5.54 2.19
N LEU A 121 -6.70 -5.25 2.24
CA LEU A 121 -5.83 -5.55 3.38
C LEU A 121 -5.20 -4.24 3.86
N VAL A 122 -5.47 -3.90 5.11
CA VAL A 122 -4.93 -2.68 5.74
C VAL A 122 -3.90 -3.09 6.78
N PHE A 123 -2.73 -2.47 6.80
CA PHE A 123 -1.78 -2.63 7.89
C PHE A 123 -1.82 -1.41 8.80
N ILE A 124 -1.79 -1.67 10.10
CA ILE A 124 -1.69 -0.65 11.15
C ILE A 124 -0.59 -1.00 12.14
N ASN A 125 -0.04 0.01 12.79
CA ASN A 125 0.74 -0.17 14.01
C ASN A 125 -0.23 -0.56 15.14
N ALA A 126 -0.03 -1.73 15.74
CA ALA A 126 -0.94 -2.30 16.73
C ALA A 126 -0.83 -1.61 18.11
N GLU A 127 0.25 -0.87 18.37
CA GLU A 127 0.44 -0.13 19.62
C GLU A 127 -0.48 1.11 19.67
N ASN A 128 -0.45 1.92 18.61
CA ASN A 128 -1.13 3.22 18.58
C ASN A 128 -2.30 3.30 17.57
N GLY A 129 -2.49 2.28 16.73
CA GLY A 129 -3.52 2.25 15.70
C GLY A 129 -3.25 3.15 14.50
N ALA A 130 -2.01 3.65 14.36
CA ALA A 130 -1.61 4.47 13.22
C ALA A 130 -1.65 3.63 11.94
N LEU A 131 -2.16 4.23 10.87
CA LEU A 131 -2.20 3.61 9.56
C LEU A 131 -0.77 3.44 9.02
N ILE A 132 -0.44 2.23 8.57
CA ILE A 132 0.78 1.96 7.81
C ILE A 132 0.45 2.05 6.32
N THR A 133 -0.55 1.29 5.86
CA THR A 133 -1.01 1.33 4.46
C THR A 133 -2.40 0.73 4.32
N THR A 134 -3.22 1.26 3.42
CA THR A 134 -4.47 0.65 2.95
C THR A 134 -4.29 -0.23 1.71
N ASP A 135 -3.10 -0.21 1.10
CA ASP A 135 -2.72 -0.98 -0.10
C ASP A 135 -1.96 -2.27 0.26
N GLY A 136 -2.33 -2.91 1.38
CA GLY A 136 -1.62 -4.07 1.92
C GLY A 136 -1.61 -5.26 0.97
N ARG A 137 -2.63 -5.41 0.11
CA ARG A 137 -2.66 -6.44 -0.93
C ARG A 137 -1.47 -6.29 -1.87
N SER A 138 -1.27 -5.11 -2.45
CA SER A 138 -0.19 -4.88 -3.42
C SER A 138 1.17 -4.97 -2.74
N VAL A 139 1.29 -4.46 -1.52
CA VAL A 139 2.53 -4.53 -0.73
C VAL A 139 2.96 -5.98 -0.45
N VAL A 140 2.04 -6.86 -0.04
CA VAL A 140 2.33 -8.30 0.15
C VAL A 140 2.75 -8.98 -1.16
N MET A 141 2.11 -8.60 -2.27
CA MET A 141 2.41 -9.18 -3.58
C MET A 141 3.74 -8.72 -4.16
N ASP A 142 4.12 -7.45 -3.91
CA ASP A 142 5.39 -6.89 -4.35
C ASP A 142 6.58 -7.35 -3.46
N ASP A 143 6.33 -7.72 -2.20
CA ASP A 143 7.33 -8.20 -1.24
C ASP A 143 7.00 -9.61 -0.70
N PRO A 144 7.12 -10.65 -1.55
CA PRO A 144 6.70 -12.02 -1.22
C PRO A 144 7.53 -12.70 -0.11
N ASP A 145 8.63 -12.08 0.30
CA ASP A 145 9.51 -12.54 1.37
C ASP A 145 9.46 -11.64 2.62
N GLY A 146 8.71 -10.54 2.57
CA GLY A 146 8.54 -9.63 3.71
C GLY A 146 9.82 -8.89 4.10
N LYS A 147 10.70 -8.58 3.15
CA LYS A 147 11.99 -7.89 3.38
C LYS A 147 11.81 -6.44 3.82
N ASP A 148 10.77 -5.78 3.32
CA ASP A 148 10.46 -4.39 3.62
C ASP A 148 9.42 -4.25 4.74
N PHE A 149 8.93 -5.36 5.31
CA PHE A 149 8.04 -5.36 6.46
C PHE A 149 8.67 -4.53 7.62
N PRO A 150 7.94 -3.62 8.28
CA PRO A 150 6.48 -3.46 8.28
C PRO A 150 5.91 -2.51 7.21
N TRP A 151 6.69 -2.11 6.20
CA TRP A 151 6.30 -1.19 5.14
C TRP A 151 5.77 0.15 5.66
N THR A 152 6.34 0.62 6.77
CA THR A 152 6.10 1.98 7.23
C THR A 152 6.51 2.96 6.13
N PRO A 153 5.70 4.00 5.87
CA PRO A 153 6.05 5.02 4.89
C PRO A 153 7.44 5.58 5.20
N LYS A 154 8.38 5.36 4.28
CA LYS A 154 9.73 5.92 4.40
C LYS A 154 9.68 7.44 4.16
N PRO A 155 10.56 8.23 4.80
CA PRO A 155 10.72 9.64 4.46
C PRO A 155 10.96 9.80 2.95
N VAL A 156 10.31 10.79 2.33
CA VAL A 156 10.40 11.01 0.88
C VAL A 156 11.85 11.12 0.42
N LEU A 157 12.71 11.77 1.20
CA LEU A 157 14.12 11.94 0.85
C LEU A 157 14.88 10.61 0.80
N GLU A 158 14.53 9.64 1.66
CA GLU A 158 15.08 8.27 1.58
C GLU A 158 14.59 7.55 0.33
N LEU A 159 13.33 7.77 -0.06
CA LEU A 159 12.77 7.18 -1.28
C LEU A 159 13.37 7.76 -2.57
N LEU A 160 14.02 8.92 -2.50
CA LEU A 160 14.67 9.54 -3.65
C LEU A 160 16.15 9.12 -3.80
N SER A 161 16.77 8.60 -2.73
CA SER A 161 18.17 8.14 -2.74
C SER A 161 18.52 7.24 -3.93
N GLY A 162 19.74 7.40 -4.46
CA GLY A 162 20.25 6.64 -5.59
C GLY A 162 20.18 7.37 -6.94
N VAL A 163 20.35 6.60 -8.01
CA VAL A 163 20.56 7.14 -9.38
C VAL A 163 19.30 7.85 -9.89
N LEU A 164 19.49 9.00 -10.53
CA LEU A 164 18.47 9.76 -11.23
C LEU A 164 18.92 9.97 -12.69
N LYS A 165 17.98 9.84 -13.61
CA LYS A 165 18.17 10.24 -15.01
C LYS A 165 18.20 11.76 -15.06
N ALA A 166 19.13 12.30 -15.84
CA ALA A 166 19.18 13.72 -16.18
C ALA A 166 19.26 13.91 -17.70
N PRO A 167 18.94 15.09 -18.25
CA PRO A 167 18.99 15.32 -19.69
C PRO A 167 20.38 15.14 -20.32
N GLU A 168 21.44 15.53 -19.60
CA GLU A 168 22.82 15.44 -20.11
C GLU A 168 23.55 14.18 -19.60
N LYS A 169 23.67 14.06 -18.28
CA LYS A 169 24.37 12.96 -17.62
C LYS A 169 23.66 12.58 -16.33
N ASP A 170 23.36 11.29 -16.18
CA ASP A 170 22.79 10.75 -14.95
C ASP A 170 23.58 11.19 -13.71
N THR A 171 22.84 11.40 -12.63
CA THR A 171 23.34 11.88 -11.33
C THR A 171 22.75 11.03 -10.21
N THR A 172 22.97 11.41 -8.96
CA THR A 172 22.37 10.79 -7.79
C THR A 172 21.63 11.81 -6.96
N TRP A 173 20.61 11.36 -6.22
CA TRP A 173 19.94 12.22 -5.26
C TRP A 173 20.92 12.82 -4.25
N GLU A 174 21.93 12.06 -3.83
CA GLU A 174 23.01 12.45 -2.90
C GLU A 174 23.87 13.62 -3.40
N GLU A 175 23.97 13.80 -4.71
CA GLU A 175 24.61 14.96 -5.33
C GLU A 175 23.65 16.13 -5.39
N VAL A 176 22.45 15.90 -5.92
CA VAL A 176 21.45 16.94 -6.21
C VAL A 176 20.92 17.60 -4.93
N HIS A 177 20.62 16.82 -3.89
CA HIS A 177 19.94 17.33 -2.70
C HIS A 177 20.78 18.34 -1.89
N LYS A 178 22.09 18.45 -2.18
CA LYS A 178 23.00 19.42 -1.53
C LYS A 178 22.79 20.84 -2.04
N ASP A 179 22.34 20.97 -3.29
CA ASP A 179 22.23 22.25 -3.99
C ASP A 179 20.79 22.73 -4.14
N ILE A 180 19.82 21.92 -3.71
CA ILE A 180 18.38 22.24 -3.76
C ILE A 180 17.80 22.40 -2.35
N GLU A 181 16.79 23.27 -2.25
CA GLU A 181 15.99 23.50 -1.03
C GLU A 181 14.57 22.93 -1.20
N TYR A 182 14.07 22.93 -2.43
CA TYR A 182 12.72 22.47 -2.77
C TYR A 182 12.79 21.37 -3.84
N VAL A 183 12.01 20.31 -3.65
CA VAL A 183 11.86 19.23 -4.64
C VAL A 183 10.39 19.04 -5.00
N GLY A 184 10.09 19.03 -6.30
CA GLY A 184 8.78 18.66 -6.84
C GLY A 184 8.79 17.21 -7.33
N ILE A 185 7.80 16.41 -6.94
CA ILE A 185 7.65 15.05 -7.48
C ILE A 185 6.53 15.06 -8.50
N TYR A 186 6.88 14.83 -9.76
CA TYR A 186 5.95 14.95 -10.88
C TYR A 186 5.53 13.57 -11.40
N PHE A 187 4.32 13.15 -11.07
CA PHE A 187 3.75 11.92 -11.61
C PHE A 187 3.02 12.22 -12.92
N SER A 188 3.47 11.60 -14.02
CA SER A 188 2.88 11.77 -15.34
C SER A 188 3.14 10.54 -16.23
N ALA A 189 2.53 10.48 -17.40
CA ALA A 189 2.80 9.47 -18.41
C ALA A 189 2.54 10.00 -19.82
N HIS A 190 3.30 9.49 -20.78
CA HIS A 190 3.14 9.80 -22.20
C HIS A 190 1.74 9.49 -22.69
N TRP A 191 1.12 8.38 -22.26
CA TRP A 191 -0.23 8.01 -22.68
C TRP A 191 -1.34 8.90 -22.07
N CYS A 192 -1.05 9.68 -21.02
CA CYS A 192 -2.04 10.50 -20.31
C CYS A 192 -2.26 11.87 -20.98
N GLY A 193 -3.39 12.04 -21.67
CA GLY A 193 -3.75 13.29 -22.38
C GLY A 193 -3.73 14.56 -21.49
N PRO A 194 -4.47 14.60 -20.37
CA PRO A 194 -4.43 15.74 -19.45
C PRO A 194 -3.02 16.04 -18.91
N CYS A 195 -2.22 15.00 -18.68
CA CYS A 195 -0.85 15.18 -18.20
C CYS A 195 0.03 15.83 -19.28
N ARG A 196 -0.08 15.40 -20.54
CA ARG A 196 0.60 16.03 -21.69
C ARG A 196 0.17 17.48 -21.90
N ALA A 197 -1.08 17.82 -21.63
CA ALA A 197 -1.56 19.21 -21.71
C ALA A 197 -0.99 20.10 -20.59
N PHE A 198 -0.66 19.52 -19.42
CA PHE A 198 -0.08 20.24 -18.29
C PHE A 198 1.43 20.43 -18.38
N THR A 199 2.18 19.46 -18.92
CA THR A 199 3.66 19.50 -18.96
C THR A 199 4.25 20.80 -19.53
N PRO A 200 3.71 21.37 -20.64
CA PRO A 200 4.22 22.65 -21.16
C PRO A 200 4.06 23.81 -20.18
N GLN A 201 2.97 23.83 -19.40
CA GLN A 201 2.74 24.85 -18.37
C GLN A 201 3.72 24.70 -17.21
N LEU A 202 3.99 23.44 -16.82
CA LEU A 202 4.99 23.14 -15.79
C LEU A 202 6.39 23.54 -16.24
N LEU A 203 6.76 23.29 -17.51
CA LEU A 203 8.03 23.73 -18.08
C LEU A 203 8.20 25.25 -17.98
N GLY A 204 7.18 26.01 -18.39
CA GLY A 204 7.21 27.48 -18.28
C GLY A 204 7.34 27.98 -16.84
N THR A 205 6.75 27.26 -15.87
CA THR A 205 6.89 27.59 -14.44
C THR A 205 8.28 27.21 -13.92
N TYR A 206 8.78 26.04 -14.27
CA TYR A 206 10.11 25.55 -13.89
C TYR A 206 11.19 26.54 -14.33
N GLN A 207 11.16 26.99 -15.59
CA GLN A 207 12.14 27.97 -16.09
C GLN A 207 12.12 29.27 -15.28
N LYS A 208 10.92 29.84 -15.02
CA LYS A 208 10.80 31.06 -14.20
C LYS A 208 11.35 30.89 -12.78
N VAL A 209 11.16 29.72 -12.18
CA VAL A 209 11.67 29.41 -10.84
C VAL A 209 13.20 29.29 -10.85
N LYS A 210 13.79 28.65 -11.87
CA LYS A 210 15.25 28.57 -12.06
C LYS A 210 15.86 29.94 -12.35
N ASP A 211 15.24 30.74 -13.22
CA ASP A 211 15.67 32.11 -13.57
C ASP A 211 15.65 33.05 -12.36
N ALA A 212 14.71 32.85 -11.43
CA ALA A 212 14.65 33.56 -10.15
C ALA A 212 15.71 33.09 -9.13
N GLY A 213 16.63 32.20 -9.52
CA GLY A 213 17.71 31.69 -8.69
C GLY A 213 17.23 30.78 -7.56
N LYS A 214 16.01 30.22 -7.64
CA LYS A 214 15.51 29.31 -6.62
C LYS A 214 16.18 27.96 -6.74
N LYS A 215 16.63 27.44 -5.59
CA LYS A 215 17.20 26.11 -5.40
C LYS A 215 16.09 25.06 -5.46
N PHE A 216 15.57 24.82 -6.66
CA PHE A 216 14.42 23.94 -6.92
C PHE A 216 14.75 22.93 -8.02
N GLU A 217 14.25 21.71 -7.86
CA GLU A 217 14.33 20.67 -8.89
C GLU A 217 13.05 19.81 -8.93
N ILE A 218 12.76 19.24 -10.11
CA ILE A 218 11.66 18.29 -10.31
C ILE A 218 12.22 16.89 -10.54
N ILE A 219 11.60 15.89 -9.92
CA ILE A 219 11.84 14.47 -10.18
C ILE A 219 10.60 13.87 -10.83
N PHE A 220 10.71 13.55 -12.11
CA PHE A 220 9.68 12.89 -12.89
C PHE A 220 9.57 11.41 -12.51
N CYS A 221 8.36 11.00 -12.16
CA CYS A 221 7.96 9.63 -11.83
C CYS A 221 7.01 9.12 -12.91
N SER A 222 7.56 8.51 -13.95
CA SER A 222 6.77 8.02 -15.08
C SER A 222 5.81 6.90 -14.69
N SER A 223 4.59 6.97 -15.23
CA SER A 223 3.62 5.88 -15.25
C SER A 223 3.47 5.26 -16.65
N ASP A 224 4.44 5.48 -17.53
CA ASP A 224 4.54 4.80 -18.82
C ASP A 224 4.78 3.31 -18.62
N ARG A 225 4.24 2.52 -19.55
CA ARG A 225 4.31 1.06 -19.51
C ARG A 225 5.45 0.50 -20.36
N GLU A 226 5.92 1.31 -21.31
CA GLU A 226 6.95 0.97 -22.27
C GLU A 226 8.10 1.98 -22.17
N GLU A 227 9.33 1.48 -22.30
CA GLU A 227 10.53 2.31 -22.12
C GLU A 227 10.66 3.39 -23.20
N ASP A 228 10.25 3.11 -24.44
CA ASP A 228 10.32 4.07 -25.54
C ASP A 228 9.37 5.24 -25.32
N ALA A 229 8.14 4.98 -24.88
CA ALA A 229 7.19 6.02 -24.51
C ALA A 229 7.71 6.88 -23.34
N TYR A 230 8.39 6.25 -22.36
CA TYR A 230 9.08 6.97 -21.30
C TYR A 230 10.18 7.89 -21.85
N LYS A 231 11.06 7.38 -22.71
CA LYS A 231 12.18 8.14 -23.29
C LYS A 231 11.70 9.31 -24.13
N GLU A 232 10.73 9.07 -25.02
CA GLU A 232 10.16 10.11 -25.90
C GLU A 232 9.57 11.26 -25.09
N TYR A 233 8.80 10.95 -24.06
CA TYR A 233 8.18 11.98 -23.24
C TYR A 233 9.17 12.69 -22.34
N TYR A 234 10.08 11.94 -21.70
CA TYR A 234 11.13 12.51 -20.86
C TYR A 234 12.09 13.41 -21.64
N ALA A 235 12.34 13.14 -22.93
CA ALA A 235 13.17 13.99 -23.78
C ALA A 235 12.63 15.43 -23.94
N THR A 236 11.35 15.66 -23.61
CA THR A 236 10.73 17.00 -23.60
C THR A 236 10.91 17.76 -22.28
N MET A 237 11.55 17.15 -21.28
CA MET A 237 11.62 17.64 -19.91
C MET A 237 13.05 18.08 -19.53
N PRO A 238 13.24 19.28 -18.95
CA PRO A 238 14.56 19.77 -18.56
C PRO A 238 15.02 19.34 -17.16
N TRP A 239 14.20 18.55 -16.45
CA TRP A 239 14.41 18.16 -15.05
C TRP A 239 14.80 16.68 -14.93
N LEU A 240 14.99 16.21 -13.70
CA LEU A 240 15.43 14.84 -13.42
C LEU A 240 14.29 13.82 -13.49
N ALA A 241 14.61 12.54 -13.60
CA ALA A 241 13.63 11.46 -13.53
C ALA A 241 14.14 10.23 -12.76
N LEU A 242 13.21 9.46 -12.20
CA LEU A 242 13.51 8.08 -11.82
C LEU A 242 13.77 7.24 -13.08
N PRO A 243 14.73 6.30 -13.06
CA PRO A 243 14.90 5.33 -14.14
C PRO A 243 13.59 4.61 -14.49
N PHE A 244 13.44 4.20 -15.75
CA PHE A 244 12.29 3.42 -16.17
C PHE A 244 12.21 2.09 -15.39
N GLY A 245 11.02 1.73 -14.93
CA GLY A 245 10.80 0.53 -14.13
C GLY A 245 11.31 0.59 -12.69
N ASP A 246 11.78 1.76 -12.21
CA ASP A 246 12.31 1.89 -10.86
C ASP A 246 11.23 1.65 -9.78
N ASN A 247 11.53 0.75 -8.83
CA ASN A 247 10.62 0.38 -7.75
C ASN A 247 10.29 1.55 -6.81
N ARG A 248 11.15 2.57 -6.71
CA ARG A 248 10.90 3.80 -5.94
C ARG A 248 9.64 4.50 -6.42
N LYS A 249 9.29 4.42 -7.71
CA LYS A 249 8.05 4.99 -8.26
C LYS A 249 6.81 4.44 -7.57
N LYS A 250 6.75 3.13 -7.29
CA LYS A 250 5.63 2.51 -6.59
C LYS A 250 5.54 3.03 -5.15
N SER A 251 6.66 3.08 -4.45
CA SER A 251 6.73 3.60 -3.07
C SER A 251 6.31 5.06 -2.98
N LEU A 252 6.79 5.92 -3.89
CA LEU A 252 6.38 7.31 -3.97
C LEU A 252 4.90 7.46 -4.32
N SER A 253 4.38 6.66 -5.27
CA SER A 253 2.95 6.67 -5.61
C SER A 253 2.09 6.36 -4.38
N ARG A 254 2.51 5.43 -3.52
CA ARG A 254 1.81 5.12 -2.26
C ARG A 254 1.87 6.28 -1.26
N VAL A 255 3.03 6.90 -1.07
CA VAL A 255 3.20 8.03 -0.13
C VAL A 255 2.31 9.22 -0.50
N PHE A 256 2.16 9.50 -1.80
CA PHE A 256 1.38 10.64 -2.30
C PHE A 256 -0.05 10.26 -2.75
N ASP A 257 -0.51 9.03 -2.47
CA ASP A 257 -1.82 8.50 -2.90
C ASP A 257 -2.11 8.68 -4.41
N VAL A 258 -1.06 8.55 -5.23
CA VAL A 258 -1.17 8.65 -6.68
C VAL A 258 -1.62 7.31 -7.23
N THR A 259 -2.92 7.20 -7.49
CA THR A 259 -3.47 5.99 -8.12
C THR A 259 -3.44 6.10 -9.64
N GLY A 260 -2.84 5.11 -10.30
CA GLY A 260 -2.99 4.89 -11.75
C GLY A 260 -4.30 4.17 -12.10
N LYS A 261 -5.35 4.34 -11.28
CA LYS A 261 -6.64 3.65 -11.49
C LYS A 261 -7.15 4.06 -12.87
N GLN A 262 -7.08 3.12 -13.81
CA GLN A 262 -8.07 3.06 -14.87
C GLN A 262 -9.42 3.27 -14.18
N PHE A 263 -10.13 4.32 -14.57
CA PHE A 263 -11.56 4.35 -14.41
C PHE A 263 -12.07 3.10 -15.12
N TYR A 264 -12.18 1.98 -14.41
CA TYR A 264 -13.21 1.01 -14.73
C TYR A 264 -14.50 1.76 -14.43
N THR A 265 -14.99 2.52 -15.41
CA THR A 265 -16.39 2.87 -15.50
C THR A 265 -17.12 1.54 -15.53
N GLN A 266 -17.49 1.00 -14.37
CA GLN A 266 -18.68 0.19 -14.31
C GLN A 266 -19.81 1.16 -14.63
N THR A 267 -20.21 1.17 -15.88
CA THR A 267 -21.51 1.70 -16.30
C THR A 267 -22.53 0.99 -15.43
N VAL A 268 -23.04 1.68 -14.43
CA VAL A 268 -24.22 1.27 -13.70
C VAL A 268 -25.38 1.57 -14.65
N TYR A 269 -25.97 0.52 -15.21
CA TYR A 269 -27.33 0.57 -15.73
C TYR A 269 -28.30 0.42 -14.57
#